data_AF-A0A936E2Q3-F1
#
_entry.id   AF-A0A936E2Q3-F1
#
_cell.length_a   1.000
_cell.length_b   1.000
_cell.length_c   1.000
_cell.angle_alpha   90.00
_cell.angle_beta   90.00
_cell.angle_gamma   90.00
#
_symmetry.space_group_name_H-M   'P 1'
#
loop_
_entity.id
_entity.type
_entity.pdbx_description
1 polymer ?
#
loop_
_entity_poly.entity_id
_entity_poly.type
_entity_poly.pdbx_seq_one_letter_code
_entity_poly.pdbx_strand_id
1 'polypeptide(L)'
;MGCYPTENRVVARGAVKPSSESMTHGVIYALDTAVRGVIHVHSPHLWQAAEHLALPMTAADVPYGTPAMAQEVARLFAQTDVRQRGIFGMAGHEDGIVAFGRDLDEAGAVLARNWESLQS
;
A
#
# COMPACT_ATOMS: atom_id res chain seq x y z
N MET A 1 10.11 7.55 -16.05
CA MET A 1 9.29 7.78 -14.84
C MET A 1 10.23 7.74 -13.65
N GLY A 2 9.94 8.52 -12.60
CA GLY A 2 10.76 8.50 -11.38
C GLY A 2 9.91 8.86 -10.15
N CYS A 3 10.21 8.23 -9.02
CA CYS A 3 9.61 8.54 -7.72
C CYS A 3 10.72 9.01 -6.78
N TYR A 4 10.57 10.20 -6.21
CA TYR A 4 11.53 10.83 -5.30
C TYR A 4 10.80 11.22 -4.00
N PRO A 5 10.57 10.27 -3.09
CA PRO A 5 9.78 10.52 -1.88
C PRO A 5 10.38 11.60 -1.00
N THR A 6 11.71 11.66 -0.91
CA THR A 6 12.46 12.68 -0.14
C THR A 6 12.28 14.10 -0.66
N GLU A 7 11.92 14.25 -1.93
CA GLU A 7 11.64 15.54 -2.59
C GLU A 7 10.13 15.80 -2.75
N ASN A 8 9.28 14.95 -2.19
CA ASN A 8 7.83 14.95 -2.41
C ASN A 8 7.44 15.02 -3.91
N ARG A 9 8.18 14.29 -4.77
CA ARG A 9 8.08 14.44 -6.24
C ARG A 9 7.86 13.10 -6.94
N VAL A 10 6.84 13.06 -7.79
CA VAL A 10 6.61 11.97 -8.77
C VAL A 10 6.69 12.55 -10.18
N VAL A 11 7.47 11.91 -11.05
CA VAL A 11 7.63 12.29 -12.46
C VAL A 11 6.96 11.22 -13.32
N ALA A 12 5.80 11.58 -13.88
CA ALA A 12 5.02 10.77 -14.81
C ALA A 12 4.97 11.43 -16.19
N ARG A 13 4.76 10.62 -17.24
CA ARG A 13 4.51 11.11 -18.60
C ARG A 13 3.19 10.51 -19.07
N GLY A 14 2.24 11.37 -19.45
CA GLY A 14 0.90 10.97 -19.88
C GLY A 14 -0.02 12.19 -19.94
N ALA A 15 -1.20 12.03 -20.55
CA ALA A 15 -2.18 13.10 -20.68
C ALA A 15 -2.93 13.40 -19.36
N VAL A 16 -2.82 12.52 -18.37
CA VAL A 16 -3.54 12.60 -17.09
C VAL A 16 -2.54 12.73 -15.95
N LYS A 17 -2.89 13.56 -14.96
CA LYS A 17 -2.12 13.70 -13.72
C LYS A 17 -2.04 12.34 -13.00
N PRO A 18 -0.87 11.93 -12.49
CA PRO A 18 -0.75 10.72 -11.69
C PRO A 18 -1.61 10.81 -10.42
N SER A 19 -2.08 9.68 -9.90
CA SER A 19 -2.80 9.60 -8.62
C SER A 19 -1.99 10.26 -7.50
N SER A 20 -2.67 10.86 -6.53
CA SER A 20 -2.07 11.36 -5.28
C SER A 20 -1.29 10.28 -4.52
N GLU A 21 -1.60 9.01 -4.75
CA GLU A 21 -0.96 7.86 -4.10
C GLU A 21 0.14 7.21 -4.94
N SER A 22 0.46 7.78 -6.10
CA SER A 22 1.50 7.24 -6.99
C SER A 22 2.88 7.15 -6.30
N MET A 23 3.12 7.99 -5.27
CA MET A 23 4.33 7.90 -4.46
C MET A 23 4.40 6.58 -3.69
N THR A 24 3.30 6.16 -3.04
CA THR A 24 3.21 4.89 -2.31
C THR A 24 3.51 3.71 -3.22
N HIS A 25 2.95 3.70 -4.44
CA HIS A 25 3.26 2.68 -5.44
C HIS A 25 4.76 2.65 -5.79
N GLY A 26 5.34 3.83 -6.07
CA GLY A 26 6.76 3.95 -6.41
C GLY A 26 7.69 3.48 -5.29
N VAL A 27 7.33 3.73 -4.03
CA VAL A 27 8.07 3.28 -2.85
C VAL A 27 8.04 1.76 -2.73
N ILE A 28 6.87 1.14 -2.92
CA ILE A 28 6.73 -0.33 -2.89
C ILE A 28 7.60 -0.98 -3.97
N TYR A 29 7.55 -0.48 -5.21
CA TYR A 29 8.40 -0.99 -6.30
C TYR A 29 9.90 -0.84 -6.01
N ALA A 30 10.30 0.19 -5.26
CA ALA A 30 11.70 0.39 -4.88
C ALA A 30 12.14 -0.52 -3.71
N LEU A 31 11.22 -0.86 -2.80
CA LEU A 31 11.51 -1.68 -1.61
C LEU A 31 11.50 -3.19 -1.89
N ASP A 32 10.86 -3.61 -2.99
CA ASP A 32 10.83 -5.01 -3.43
C ASP A 32 10.83 -5.12 -4.95
N THR A 33 11.96 -5.60 -5.49
CA THR A 33 12.18 -5.76 -6.93
C THR A 33 11.33 -6.85 -7.57
N ALA A 34 10.71 -7.74 -6.80
CA ALA A 34 9.80 -8.77 -7.32
C ALA A 34 8.39 -8.22 -7.59
N VAL A 35 8.02 -7.11 -6.96
CA VAL A 35 6.69 -6.52 -7.11
C VAL A 35 6.54 -5.88 -8.50
N ARG A 36 5.42 -6.18 -9.16
CA ARG A 36 5.01 -5.58 -10.45
C ARG A 36 3.53 -5.16 -10.48
N GLY A 37 2.75 -5.53 -9.46
CA GLY A 37 1.38 -5.06 -9.29
C GLY A 37 1.19 -4.45 -7.90
N VAL A 38 0.58 -3.27 -7.84
CA VAL A 38 0.13 -2.60 -6.62
C VAL A 38 -1.28 -2.10 -6.85
N ILE A 39 -2.18 -2.44 -5.95
CA ILE A 39 -3.59 -2.04 -5.95
C ILE A 39 -3.85 -1.29 -4.65
N HIS A 40 -4.39 -0.07 -4.78
CA HIS A 40 -4.95 0.68 -3.66
C HIS A 40 -6.48 0.68 -3.77
N VAL A 41 -7.17 0.38 -2.68
CA VAL A 41 -8.63 0.40 -2.59
C VAL A 41 -9.08 1.09 -1.30
N HIS A 42 -10.32 1.58 -1.32
CA HIS A 42 -11.05 1.95 -0.11
C HIS A 42 -12.01 0.82 0.26
N SER A 43 -11.70 0.08 1.32
CA SER A 43 -12.53 -1.00 1.85
C SER A 43 -12.72 -0.84 3.36
N PRO A 44 -13.85 -0.27 3.80
CA PRO A 44 -14.14 -0.08 5.23
C PRO A 44 -14.08 -1.37 6.02
N HIS A 45 -14.59 -2.46 5.46
CA HIS A 45 -14.64 -3.76 6.13
C HIS A 45 -13.23 -4.32 6.42
N LEU A 46 -12.33 -4.28 5.43
CA LEU A 46 -10.94 -4.75 5.63
C LEU A 46 -10.18 -3.84 6.59
N TRP A 47 -10.39 -2.53 6.48
CA TRP A 47 -9.70 -1.55 7.32
C TRP A 47 -10.16 -1.64 8.78
N GLN A 48 -11.46 -1.73 9.04
CA GLN A 48 -12.02 -1.89 10.38
C GLN A 48 -11.64 -3.25 10.99
N ALA A 49 -11.46 -4.29 10.18
CA ALA A 49 -11.03 -5.61 10.62
C ALA A 49 -9.51 -5.80 10.65
N ALA A 50 -8.71 -4.75 10.44
CA ALA A 50 -7.26 -4.86 10.31
C ALA A 50 -6.59 -5.52 11.53
N GLU A 51 -7.06 -5.22 12.75
CA GLU A 51 -6.56 -5.86 13.97
C GLU A 51 -6.88 -7.36 13.99
N HIS A 52 -8.12 -7.73 13.65
CA HIS A 52 -8.55 -9.12 13.60
C HIS A 52 -7.78 -9.94 12.55
N LEU A 53 -7.54 -9.35 11.38
CA LEU A 53 -6.76 -9.93 10.30
C LEU A 53 -5.24 -9.86 10.55
N ALA A 54 -4.81 -9.21 11.64
CA ALA A 54 -3.42 -8.90 11.94
C ALA A 54 -2.69 -8.22 10.76
N LEU A 55 -3.36 -7.30 10.07
CA LEU A 55 -2.76 -6.55 8.97
C LEU A 55 -1.68 -5.59 9.51
N PRO A 56 -0.51 -5.50 8.87
CA PRO A 56 0.40 -4.40 9.09
C PRO A 56 -0.31 -3.06 8.82
N MET A 57 -0.12 -2.07 9.70
CA MET A 57 -0.73 -0.74 9.60
C MET A 57 0.32 0.35 9.67
N THR A 58 0.22 1.35 8.78
CA THR A 58 1.00 2.60 8.92
C THR A 58 0.60 3.32 10.21
N ALA A 59 1.42 4.27 10.68
CA ALA A 59 1.02 5.15 11.77
C ALA A 59 -0.22 6.00 11.40
N ALA A 60 -1.08 6.29 12.40
CA ALA A 60 -2.36 6.97 12.22
C ALA A 60 -2.23 8.50 12.02
N ASP A 61 -1.14 9.09 12.47
CA ASP A 61 -0.82 10.52 12.33
C ASP A 61 -0.13 10.85 11.01
N VAL A 62 0.09 9.86 10.14
CA VAL A 62 0.79 10.01 8.86
C VAL A 62 -0.20 10.14 7.70
N PRO A 63 -0.31 11.32 7.06
CA PRO A 63 -1.24 11.52 5.94
C PRO A 63 -0.75 10.85 4.66
N TYR A 64 -1.68 10.38 3.82
CA TYR A 64 -1.35 9.85 2.50
C TYR A 64 -0.74 10.92 1.57
N GLY A 65 0.00 10.47 0.55
CA GLY A 65 0.62 11.37 -0.42
C GLY A 65 1.76 12.23 0.14
N THR A 66 2.27 11.91 1.34
CA THR A 66 3.37 12.63 1.98
C THR A 66 4.68 11.81 1.97
N PRO A 67 5.85 12.46 2.08
CA PRO A 67 7.11 11.76 2.32
C PRO A 67 7.10 10.91 3.60
N ALA A 68 6.33 11.31 4.62
CA ALA A 68 6.17 10.53 5.85
C ALA A 68 5.47 9.20 5.57
N MET A 69 4.49 9.15 4.66
CA MET A 69 3.85 7.90 4.23
C MET A 69 4.87 6.95 3.58
N ALA A 70 5.79 7.48 2.76
CA ALA A 70 6.85 6.66 2.18
C ALA A 70 7.78 6.04 3.24
N GLN A 71 8.11 6.81 4.29
CA GLN A 71 8.89 6.31 5.42
C GLN A 71 8.14 5.24 6.20
N GLU A 72 6.84 5.42 6.42
CA GLU A 72 6.00 4.41 7.09
C GLU A 72 5.89 3.11 6.30
N VAL A 73 5.75 3.18 4.97
CA VAL A 73 5.79 1.98 4.12
C VAL A 73 7.15 1.29 4.25
N ALA A 74 8.27 2.03 4.23
CA ALA A 74 9.59 1.46 4.45
C ALA A 74 9.73 0.82 5.84
N ARG A 75 9.17 1.45 6.88
CA ARG A 75 9.13 0.91 8.26
C ARG A 75 8.37 -0.41 8.30
N LEU A 76 7.19 -0.49 7.66
CA LEU A 76 6.41 -1.73 7.55
C LEU A 76 7.23 -2.84 6.90
N PHE A 77 7.89 -2.53 5.78
CA PHE A 77 8.76 -3.48 5.09
C PHE A 77 9.92 -3.94 5.98
N ALA A 78 10.48 -3.08 6.82
CA ALA A 78 11.60 -3.44 7.69
C ALA A 78 11.19 -4.20 8.96
N GLN A 79 10.00 -3.92 9.51
CA GLN A 79 9.64 -4.30 10.88
C GLN A 79 8.47 -5.28 10.99
N THR A 80 7.81 -5.61 9.88
CA THR A 80 6.65 -6.49 9.84
C THR A 80 6.79 -7.56 8.75
N ASP A 81 5.82 -8.47 8.69
CA ASP A 81 5.70 -9.49 7.65
C ASP A 81 5.01 -8.97 6.37
N VAL A 82 4.88 -7.66 6.18
CA VAL A 82 4.17 -7.06 5.03
C VAL A 82 4.64 -7.58 3.67
N ARG A 83 5.95 -7.86 3.51
CA ARG A 83 6.48 -8.44 2.25
C ARG A 83 5.89 -9.82 1.95
N GLN A 84 5.67 -10.62 2.98
CA GLN A 84 5.12 -11.98 2.87
C GLN A 84 3.61 -11.94 2.72
N ARG A 85 2.94 -11.03 3.44
CA ARG A 85 1.48 -10.84 3.38
C ARG A 85 1.02 -10.21 2.07
N GLY A 86 1.81 -9.32 1.49
CA GLY A 86 1.46 -8.57 0.28
C GLY A 86 0.34 -7.54 0.49
N ILE A 87 0.04 -7.17 1.74
CA ILE A 87 -1.05 -6.25 2.08
C ILE A 87 -0.74 -5.47 3.36
N PHE A 88 -1.17 -4.21 3.40
CA PHE A 88 -1.21 -3.39 4.62
C PHE A 88 -2.37 -2.40 4.55
N GLY A 89 -2.78 -1.88 5.71
CA GLY A 89 -3.73 -0.77 5.80
C GLY A 89 -3.08 0.56 6.16
N MET A 90 -3.76 1.64 5.80
CA MET A 90 -3.30 3.02 6.00
C MET A 90 -4.07 3.63 7.19
N ALA A 91 -3.51 3.64 8.39
CA ALA A 91 -4.26 4.09 9.56
C ALA A 91 -4.62 5.60 9.52
N GLY A 92 -3.79 6.42 8.86
CA GLY A 92 -4.05 7.85 8.63
C GLY A 92 -4.90 8.16 7.38
N HIS A 93 -5.42 7.13 6.71
CA HIS A 93 -6.30 7.26 5.55
C HIS A 93 -7.44 6.26 5.68
N GLU A 94 -8.58 6.72 6.21
CA GLU A 94 -9.76 5.88 6.46
C GLU A 94 -10.10 5.01 5.24
N ASP A 95 -10.39 3.75 5.51
CA ASP A 95 -10.68 2.69 4.55
C ASP A 95 -9.53 2.30 3.62
N GLY A 96 -8.37 2.96 3.68
CA GLY A 96 -7.25 2.77 2.77
C GLY A 96 -6.55 1.43 2.98
N ILE A 97 -6.61 0.56 1.97
CA ILE A 97 -5.92 -0.73 1.91
C ILE A 97 -5.04 -0.78 0.66
N VAL A 98 -3.79 -1.21 0.84
CA VAL A 98 -2.85 -1.42 -0.24
C VAL A 98 -2.45 -2.89 -0.29
N ALA A 99 -2.63 -3.50 -1.46
CA ALA A 99 -2.16 -4.85 -1.76
C ALA A 99 -1.19 -4.85 -2.94
N PHE A 100 -0.24 -5.78 -2.95
CA PHE A 100 0.80 -5.86 -3.96
C PHE A 100 1.28 -7.29 -4.20
N GLY A 101 1.85 -7.53 -5.38
CA GLY A 101 2.31 -8.85 -5.83
C GLY A 101 3.21 -8.78 -7.07
N ARG A 102 3.62 -9.96 -7.56
CA ARG A 102 4.45 -10.12 -8.78
C ARG A 102 3.73 -9.73 -10.05
N ASP A 103 2.41 -9.55 -9.98
CA ASP A 103 1.53 -9.00 -11.01
C ASP A 103 0.22 -8.50 -10.35
N LEU A 104 -0.72 -8.02 -11.16
CA LEU A 104 -2.01 -7.54 -10.68
C LEU A 104 -2.95 -8.67 -10.22
N ASP A 105 -2.82 -9.87 -10.78
CA ASP A 105 -3.65 -11.02 -10.41
C ASP A 105 -3.30 -11.49 -8.99
N GLU A 106 -2.01 -11.55 -8.66
CA GLU A 106 -1.54 -11.87 -7.32
C GLU A 106 -1.94 -10.80 -6.31
N ALA A 107 -1.80 -9.51 -6.64
CA ALA A 107 -2.24 -8.42 -5.77
C ALA A 107 -3.76 -8.47 -5.52
N GLY A 108 -4.55 -8.76 -6.57
CA GLY A 108 -6.00 -8.94 -6.46
C GLY A 108 -6.37 -10.16 -5.62
N ALA A 109 -5.66 -11.28 -5.79
CA ALA A 109 -5.87 -12.50 -5.01
C ALA A 109 -5.54 -12.28 -3.52
N VAL A 110 -4.55 -11.46 -3.17
CA VAL A 110 -4.28 -11.07 -1.78
C VAL A 110 -5.50 -10.36 -1.18
N LEU A 111 -6.10 -9.40 -1.90
CA LEU A 111 -7.31 -8.71 -1.43
C LEU A 111 -8.47 -9.68 -1.24
N ALA A 112 -8.73 -10.54 -2.23
CA ALA A 112 -9.82 -11.50 -2.19
C ALA A 112 -9.71 -12.47 -0.99
N ARG A 113 -8.51 -13.02 -0.73
CA ARG A 113 -8.30 -13.93 0.41
C ARG A 113 -8.56 -13.27 1.76
N ASN A 114 -8.12 -12.02 1.93
CA ASN A 114 -8.37 -11.28 3.18
C ASN A 114 -9.85 -10.93 3.32
N TRP A 115 -10.55 -10.63 2.22
CA TRP A 115 -11.99 -10.41 2.23
C TRP A 115 -12.77 -11.68 2.61
N GLU A 116 -12.42 -12.83 2.02
CA GLU A 116 -13.04 -14.12 2.31
C GLU A 116 -12.86 -14.52 3.79
N SER A 117 -11.70 -14.20 4.37
CA SER A 117 -11.41 -14.45 5.79
C SER A 117 -12.29 -13.65 6.75
N LEU A 118 -12.95 -12.58 6.29
CA LEU A 118 -13.95 -11.84 7.10
C LEU A 118 -15.32 -12.52 7.10
N GLN A 119 -15.57 -13.44 6.17
CA GLN A 119 -16.87 -14.10 6.00
C GLN A 119 -16.94 -15.47 6.69
N SER A 120 -15.83 -15.94 7.26
CA SER A 120 -15.68 -17.22 7.96
C SER A 120 -15.75 -17.06 9.47
#